data_AF-A0A7V3W3H4-F1
#
_entry.id   AF-A0A7V3W3H4-F1
#
_cell.length_a   1.000
_cell.length_b   1.000
_cell.length_c   1.000
_cell.angle_alpha   90.00
_cell.angle_beta   90.00
_cell.angle_gamma   90.00
#
_symmetry.space_group_name_H-M   'P 1'
#
loop_
_entity.id
_entity.type
_entity.pdbx_description
1 polymer ?
#
loop_
_entity_poly.entity_id
_entity_poly.type
_entity_poly.pdbx_seq_one_letter_code
_entity_poly.pdbx_strand_id
1 'polypeptide(L)'
;KDEYESYLSLRDAVSGTRLKGMMSRGLPSRQTVWCRVNKEALARGFSLTHLGAALVRNLKRLAWVSSAQVLFITSGREELEALRPIAESSAGIAGALVKMKEENDFDCDNCEYQEVCGQVKDLKKIRQALQQARG
;
A
#
# COMPACT_ATOMS: atom_id res chain seq x y z
N LYS A 1 5.52 17.94 -1.49
CA LYS A 1 4.79 16.69 -1.77
C LYS A 1 4.03 16.35 -0.51
N ASP A 2 2.71 16.32 -0.56
CA ASP A 2 1.92 15.98 0.62
C ASP A 2 1.92 14.46 0.87
N GLU A 3 1.36 14.04 2.00
CA GLU A 3 1.31 12.63 2.41
C GLU A 3 0.51 11.78 1.40
N TYR A 4 -0.52 12.37 0.77
CA TYR A 4 -1.35 11.70 -0.22
C TYR A 4 -0.60 11.42 -1.52
N GLU A 5 0.05 12.44 -2.08
CA GLU A 5 0.91 12.30 -3.26
C GLU A 5 2.05 11.31 -3.03
N SER A 6 2.59 11.28 -1.80
CA SER A 6 3.65 10.36 -1.40
C SER A 6 3.13 8.92 -1.38
N TYR A 7 1.96 8.68 -0.79
CA TYR A 7 1.27 7.39 -0.81
C TYR A 7 0.99 6.90 -2.23
N LEU A 8 0.40 7.74 -3.08
CA LEU A 8 0.12 7.40 -4.49
C LEU A 8 1.38 6.99 -5.22
N SER A 9 2.48 7.72 -5.02
CA SER A 9 3.75 7.40 -5.67
C SER A 9 4.35 6.06 -5.24
N LEU A 10 4.23 5.70 -3.95
CA LEU A 10 4.66 4.37 -3.47
C LEU A 10 3.80 3.27 -4.07
N ARG A 11 2.47 3.45 -4.05
CA ARG A 11 1.50 2.50 -4.62
C ARG A 11 1.75 2.29 -6.11
N ASP A 12 2.00 3.36 -6.85
CA ASP A 12 2.23 3.32 -8.29
C ASP A 12 3.59 2.68 -8.61
N ALA A 13 4.63 2.93 -7.82
CA ALA A 13 5.92 2.25 -7.95
C ALA A 13 5.80 0.73 -7.74
N VAL A 14 5.01 0.28 -6.75
CA VAL A 14 4.76 -1.14 -6.49
C VAL A 14 3.92 -1.76 -7.61
N SER A 15 2.75 -1.20 -7.89
CA SER A 15 1.81 -1.71 -8.89
C SER A 15 2.32 -1.62 -10.34
N GLY A 16 3.25 -0.69 -10.61
CA GLY A 16 3.96 -0.53 -11.87
C GLY A 16 5.06 -1.56 -12.11
N THR A 17 5.35 -2.45 -11.15
CA THR A 17 6.37 -3.48 -11.32
C THR A 17 5.97 -4.46 -12.42
N ARG A 18 6.87 -4.68 -13.38
CA ARG A 18 6.68 -5.59 -14.51
C ARG A 18 7.89 -6.52 -14.60
N LEU A 19 7.63 -7.83 -14.67
CA LEU A 19 8.63 -8.85 -14.92
C LEU A 19 8.12 -9.78 -16.01
N LYS A 20 9.00 -10.11 -16.97
CA LYS A 20 8.63 -10.99 -18.08
C LYS A 20 8.18 -12.35 -17.55
N GLY A 21 7.01 -12.80 -18.00
CA GLY A 21 6.41 -14.06 -17.57
C GLY A 21 5.68 -14.02 -16.22
N MET A 22 5.62 -12.87 -15.56
CA MET A 22 4.78 -12.64 -14.37
C MET A 22 3.58 -11.76 -14.71
N MET A 23 2.41 -12.10 -14.15
CA MET A 23 1.21 -11.28 -14.14
C MET A 23 0.84 -10.95 -12.70
N SER A 24 0.46 -9.69 -12.45
CA SER A 24 -0.07 -9.21 -11.18
C SER A 24 -1.36 -8.44 -11.40
N ARG A 25 -2.42 -8.79 -10.67
CA ARG A 25 -3.70 -8.09 -10.69
C ARG A 25 -4.12 -7.71 -9.27
N GLY A 26 -4.29 -6.41 -9.02
CA GLY A 26 -4.86 -5.93 -7.76
C GLY A 26 -6.35 -6.28 -7.66
N LEU A 27 -6.79 -6.71 -6.49
CA LEU A 27 -8.17 -6.95 -6.12
C LEU A 27 -8.50 -6.06 -4.90
N PRO A 28 -8.85 -4.77 -5.13
CA PRO A 28 -9.00 -3.78 -4.06
C PRO A 28 -10.00 -4.21 -2.99
N SER A 29 -11.13 -4.80 -3.39
CA SER A 29 -12.18 -5.30 -2.48
C SER A 29 -11.73 -6.43 -1.55
N ARG A 30 -10.58 -7.07 -1.82
CA ARG A 30 -10.03 -8.16 -1.00
C ARG A 30 -8.64 -7.84 -0.44
N GLN A 31 -8.15 -6.61 -0.64
CA GLN A 31 -6.79 -6.21 -0.29
C GLN A 31 -5.72 -7.21 -0.75
N THR A 32 -5.97 -7.88 -1.88
CA THR A 32 -5.15 -8.98 -2.37
C THR A 32 -4.55 -8.61 -3.71
N VAL A 33 -3.32 -9.04 -3.97
CA VAL A 33 -2.73 -9.04 -5.30
C VAL A 33 -2.68 -10.46 -5.81
N TRP A 34 -3.38 -10.73 -6.90
CA TRP A 34 -3.29 -12.02 -7.57
C TRP A 34 -2.06 -12.03 -8.48
N CYS A 35 -1.06 -12.81 -8.10
CA CYS A 35 0.15 -13.04 -8.88
C CYS A 35 0.12 -14.41 -9.58
N ARG A 36 0.62 -14.48 -10.82
CA ARG A 36 0.88 -15.72 -11.54
C ARG A 36 2.23 -15.62 -12.26
N VAL A 37 2.95 -16.73 -12.35
CA VAL A 37 4.21 -16.85 -13.10
C VAL A 37 4.06 -17.97 -14.11
N ASN A 38 4.46 -17.74 -15.36
CA ASN A 38 4.39 -18.78 -16.39
C ASN A 38 5.51 -19.82 -16.23
N LYS A 39 5.29 -21.02 -16.76
CA LYS A 39 6.26 -22.14 -16.63
C LYS A 39 7.61 -21.82 -17.27
N GLU A 40 7.62 -21.08 -18.37
CA GLU A 40 8.85 -20.68 -19.07
C GLU A 40 9.74 -19.75 -18.23
N ALA A 41 9.15 -18.79 -17.50
CA ALA A 41 9.91 -17.93 -16.59
C ALA A 41 10.49 -18.73 -15.43
N LEU A 42 9.73 -19.67 -14.86
CA LEU A 42 10.23 -20.58 -13.83
C LEU A 42 11.41 -21.44 -14.34
N ALA A 43 11.28 -22.01 -15.55
CA ALA A 43 12.36 -22.78 -16.17
C ALA A 43 13.63 -21.95 -16.43
N ARG A 44 13.49 -20.63 -16.63
CA ARG A 44 14.61 -19.68 -16.75
C ARG A 44 15.13 -19.15 -15.40
N GLY A 45 14.69 -19.71 -14.28
CA GLY A 45 15.19 -19.36 -12.94
C GLY A 45 14.48 -18.21 -12.25
N PHE A 46 13.27 -17.83 -12.68
CA PHE A 46 12.47 -16.85 -11.93
C PHE A 46 12.30 -17.28 -10.47
N SER A 47 12.48 -16.33 -9.54
CA SER A 47 12.34 -16.54 -8.10
C SER A 47 11.80 -15.28 -7.42
N LEU A 48 11.35 -15.40 -6.17
CA LEU A 48 10.88 -14.26 -5.39
C LEU A 48 11.97 -13.20 -5.17
N THR A 49 13.25 -13.58 -5.19
CA THR A 49 14.37 -12.63 -5.17
C THR A 49 14.32 -11.67 -6.37
N HIS A 50 13.95 -12.16 -7.55
CA HIS A 50 13.80 -11.32 -8.74
C HIS A 50 12.67 -10.30 -8.57
N LEU A 51 11.54 -10.73 -8.00
CA LEU A 51 10.40 -9.86 -7.69
C LEU A 51 10.75 -8.83 -6.62
N GLY A 52 11.32 -9.25 -5.50
CA GLY A 52 11.74 -8.36 -4.42
C GLY A 52 12.75 -7.32 -4.90
N ALA A 53 13.76 -7.73 -5.68
CA ALA A 53 14.72 -6.81 -6.24
C ALA A 53 14.08 -5.79 -7.21
N ALA A 54 13.10 -6.21 -8.00
CA ALA A 54 12.36 -5.31 -8.89
C ALA A 54 11.52 -4.28 -8.10
N LEU A 55 10.81 -4.72 -7.07
CA LEU A 55 10.03 -3.86 -6.17
C LEU A 55 10.93 -2.82 -5.48
N VAL A 56 12.05 -3.27 -4.88
CA VAL A 56 13.01 -2.37 -4.23
C VAL A 56 13.60 -1.37 -5.22
N ARG A 57 13.98 -1.81 -6.43
CA ARG A 57 14.50 -0.91 -7.47
C ARG A 57 13.47 0.14 -7.86
N ASN A 58 12.20 -0.23 -8.03
CA ASN A 58 11.16 0.71 -8.42
C ASN A 58 10.88 1.73 -7.30
N LEU A 59 10.80 1.28 -6.05
CA LEU A 59 10.66 2.18 -4.90
C LEU A 59 11.83 3.16 -4.80
N LYS A 60 13.07 2.69 -4.98
CA LYS A 60 14.28 3.54 -4.95
C LYS A 60 14.41 4.53 -6.11
N ARG A 61 13.56 4.46 -7.14
CA ARG A 61 13.50 5.52 -8.18
C ARG A 61 12.85 6.79 -7.65
N LEU A 62 12.08 6.71 -6.57
CA LEU A 62 11.55 7.87 -5.87
C LEU A 62 12.69 8.48 -5.05
N ALA A 63 13.16 9.67 -5.44
CA ALA A 63 14.36 10.30 -4.88
C ALA A 63 14.34 10.51 -3.35
N TRP A 64 13.15 10.53 -2.75
CA TRP A 64 12.92 10.71 -1.31
C TRP A 64 12.86 9.38 -0.52
N VAL A 65 12.94 8.22 -1.19
CA VAL A 65 13.00 6.90 -0.54
C VAL A 65 14.45 6.58 -0.19
N SER A 66 14.80 6.65 1.09
CA SER A 66 16.14 6.34 1.60
C SER A 66 16.45 4.83 1.59
N SER A 67 15.48 4.00 1.94
CA SER A 67 15.61 2.55 2.02
C SER A 67 14.29 1.85 1.74
N ALA A 68 14.38 0.63 1.20
CA ALA A 68 13.22 -0.22 0.97
C ALA A 68 13.61 -1.69 1.21
N GLN A 69 12.73 -2.43 1.87
CA GLN A 69 12.86 -3.86 2.11
C GLN A 69 11.58 -4.57 1.67
N VAL A 70 11.72 -5.78 1.15
CA VAL A 70 10.60 -6.64 0.79
C VAL A 70 10.79 -7.98 1.49
N LEU A 71 9.79 -8.39 2.25
CA LEU A 71 9.73 -9.69 2.90
C LEU A 71 8.66 -10.53 2.20
N PHE A 72 9.02 -11.74 1.78
CA PHE A 72 8.06 -12.72 1.29
C PHE A 72 7.84 -13.79 2.34
N ILE A 73 6.58 -14.03 2.67
CA ILE A 73 6.16 -15.07 3.60
C ILE A 73 5.40 -16.09 2.78
N THR A 74 6.00 -17.27 2.67
CA THR A 74 5.44 -18.43 1.97
C THR A 74 5.28 -19.62 2.91
N SER A 75 5.56 -19.42 4.21
CA SER A 75 5.05 -20.30 5.26
C SER A 75 3.53 -20.21 5.28
N GLY A 76 2.87 -21.19 5.90
CA GLY A 76 1.44 -21.42 5.73
C GLY A 76 0.53 -20.27 6.15
N ARG A 77 -0.77 -20.58 6.22
CA ARG A 77 -1.79 -19.58 6.55
C ARG A 77 -1.58 -19.00 7.95
N GLU A 78 -1.11 -19.80 8.91
CA GLU A 78 -0.98 -19.42 10.32
C GLU A 78 -0.05 -18.21 10.51
N GLU A 79 1.10 -18.20 9.85
CA GLU A 79 2.05 -17.08 9.94
C GLU A 79 1.50 -15.80 9.26
N LEU A 80 0.64 -15.95 8.25
CA LEU A 80 -0.04 -14.82 7.62
C LEU A 80 -1.12 -14.24 8.54
N GLU A 81 -1.86 -15.07 9.27
CA GLU A 81 -2.88 -14.58 10.22
C GLU A 81 -2.26 -13.75 11.36
N ALA A 82 -1.03 -14.08 11.79
CA ALA A 82 -0.29 -13.29 12.77
C ALA A 82 0.03 -11.86 12.29
N LEU A 83 0.09 -11.64 10.97
CA LEU A 83 0.35 -10.34 10.36
C LEU A 83 -0.92 -9.59 9.96
N ARG A 84 -2.09 -10.23 10.06
CA ARG A 84 -3.38 -9.64 9.69
C ARG A 84 -3.65 -8.30 10.37
N PRO A 85 -3.41 -8.11 11.69
CA PRO A 85 -3.66 -6.80 12.33
C PRO A 85 -2.79 -5.68 11.75
N ILE A 86 -1.54 -5.98 11.36
CA ILE A 86 -0.64 -5.00 10.73
C ILE A 86 -1.14 -4.62 9.34
N ALA A 87 -1.62 -5.60 8.58
CA ALA A 87 -2.19 -5.38 7.25
C ALA A 87 -3.49 -4.54 7.33
N GLU A 88 -4.40 -4.87 8.25
CA GLU A 88 -5.65 -4.13 8.48
C GLU A 88 -5.39 -2.69 8.90
N SER A 89 -4.45 -2.47 9.84
CA SER A 89 -4.05 -1.12 10.25
C SER A 89 -3.49 -0.30 9.08
N SER A 90 -2.58 -0.89 8.30
CA SER A 90 -1.99 -0.23 7.13
C SER A 90 -3.06 0.15 6.09
N ALA A 91 -4.03 -0.73 5.88
CA ALA A 91 -5.12 -0.48 4.95
C ALA A 91 -6.11 0.56 5.46
N GLY A 92 -6.39 0.60 6.77
CA GLY A 92 -7.19 1.64 7.40
C GLY A 92 -6.58 3.03 7.22
N ILE A 93 -5.25 3.14 7.36
CA ILE A 93 -4.53 4.40 7.12
C ILE A 93 -4.67 4.85 5.66
N ALA A 94 -4.46 3.93 4.72
CA ALA A 94 -4.59 4.21 3.30
C ALA A 94 -6.04 4.59 2.91
N GLY A 95 -7.03 3.88 3.45
CA GLY A 95 -8.45 4.16 3.24
C GLY A 95 -8.85 5.53 3.78
N ALA A 96 -8.45 5.85 5.02
CA ALA A 96 -8.68 7.16 5.62
C ALA A 96 -8.08 8.30 4.79
N LEU A 97 -6.84 8.11 4.30
CA LEU A 97 -6.14 9.10 3.50
C LEU A 97 -6.83 9.34 2.15
N VAL A 98 -7.27 8.27 1.48
CA VAL A 98 -8.04 8.35 0.23
C VAL A 98 -9.39 9.02 0.48
N LYS A 99 -10.14 8.60 1.50
CA LYS A 99 -11.44 9.19 1.85
C LYS A 99 -11.32 10.70 2.09
N MET A 100 -10.38 11.14 2.93
CA MET A 100 -10.19 12.57 3.22
C MET A 100 -9.82 13.43 2.00
N LYS A 101 -9.21 12.84 0.96
CA LYS A 101 -8.71 13.57 -0.22
C LYS A 101 -9.64 13.45 -1.42
N GLU A 102 -10.33 12.34 -1.59
CA GLU A 102 -11.19 12.06 -2.75
C GLU A 102 -12.68 12.17 -2.43
N GLU A 103 -13.12 11.82 -1.21
CA GLU A 103 -14.50 11.95 -0.80
C GLU A 103 -14.68 13.30 -0.11
N ASN A 104 -15.49 14.18 -0.70
CA ASN A 104 -15.83 15.49 -0.12
C ASN A 104 -16.81 15.38 1.07
N ASP A 105 -16.86 14.23 1.74
CA ASP A 105 -17.71 13.95 2.89
C ASP A 105 -16.90 14.09 4.19
N PHE A 106 -17.33 15.02 5.05
CA PHE A 106 -16.62 15.44 6.25
C PHE A 106 -17.41 15.18 7.54
N ASP A 107 -18.44 14.33 7.49
CA ASP A 107 -19.09 13.82 8.70
C ASP A 107 -18.13 12.89 9.46
N CYS A 108 -17.22 13.53 10.20
CA CYS A 108 -16.20 12.82 10.95
C CYS A 108 -16.74 12.17 12.23
N ASP A 109 -17.97 12.49 12.63
CA ASP A 109 -18.61 11.92 13.82
C ASP A 109 -19.22 10.55 13.51
N ASN A 110 -19.63 10.32 12.25
CA ASN A 110 -20.10 9.02 11.76
C ASN A 110 -19.09 8.29 10.84
N CYS A 111 -17.84 8.77 10.77
CA CYS A 111 -16.85 8.22 9.86
C CYS A 111 -16.22 6.91 10.36
N GLU A 112 -16.24 5.87 9.51
CA GLU A 112 -15.63 4.56 9.77
C GLU A 112 -14.11 4.59 10.06
N TYR A 113 -13.40 5.67 9.71
CA TYR A 113 -11.96 5.83 9.96
C TYR A 113 -11.64 6.75 11.16
N GLN A 114 -12.62 7.17 11.95
CA GLN A 114 -12.43 8.13 13.04
C GLN A 114 -11.33 7.68 14.02
N GLU A 115 -11.30 6.39 14.37
CA GLU A 115 -10.31 5.80 15.27
C GLU A 115 -8.89 5.92 14.70
N VAL A 116 -8.68 5.47 13.45
CA VAL A 116 -7.37 5.49 12.78
C VAL A 116 -6.85 6.91 12.57
N CYS A 117 -7.74 7.85 12.20
CA CYS A 117 -7.41 9.26 12.07
C CYS A 117 -6.96 9.90 13.41
N GLY A 118 -7.45 9.39 14.54
CA GLY A 118 -7.04 9.85 15.88
C GLY A 118 -5.67 9.32 16.31
N GLN A 119 -5.33 8.10 15.89
CA GLN A 119 -4.08 7.41 16.27
C GLN A 119 -2.87 7.85 15.43
N VAL A 120 -3.07 8.20 14.15
CA VAL A 120 -1.98 8.58 13.26
C VAL A 120 -1.84 10.10 13.18
N LYS A 121 -0.68 10.60 13.65
CA LYS A 121 -0.38 12.04 13.75
C LYS A 121 -0.60 12.79 12.44
N ASP A 122 -0.19 12.23 11.31
CA ASP A 122 -0.30 12.91 10.01
C ASP A 122 -1.73 12.92 9.48
N LEU A 123 -2.51 11.84 9.66
CA LEU A 123 -3.95 11.85 9.35
C LEU A 123 -4.70 12.89 10.20
N LYS A 124 -4.35 13.02 11.48
CA LYS A 124 -4.92 14.04 12.37
C LYS A 124 -4.65 15.45 11.86
N LYS A 125 -3.41 15.75 11.42
CA LYS A 125 -3.06 17.05 10.83
C LYS A 125 -3.85 17.31 9.55
N ILE A 126 -3.94 16.33 8.66
CA ILE A 126 -4.69 16.45 7.39
C ILE A 126 -6.16 16.76 7.69
N ARG A 127 -6.80 16.03 8.61
CA ARG A 127 -8.17 16.29 9.05
C ARG A 127 -8.34 17.71 9.59
N GLN A 128 -7.46 18.15 10.49
CA GLN A 128 -7.53 19.48 11.08
C GLN A 128 -7.36 20.60 10.03
N ALA A 129 -6.42 20.44 9.10
CA ALA A 129 -6.22 21.39 8.01
C ALA A 129 -7.44 21.49 7.09
N LEU A 130 -8.09 20.35 6.78
CA LEU A 130 -9.31 20.31 5.96
C LEU A 130 -10.50 20.97 6.66
N GLN A 131 -10.63 20.79 7.98
CA GLN A 131 -11.66 21.46 8.79
C GLN A 131 -11.45 22.98 8.85
N GLN A 132 -10.21 23.44 9.00
CA GLN A 132 -9.87 24.87 9.05
C GLN A 132 -10.00 25.58 7.70
N ALA A 133 -9.70 24.91 6.59
CA ALA A 133 -9.79 25.49 5.25
C ALA A 133 -11.24 25.71 4.76
N ARG A 134 -12.24 25.20 5.49
CA ARG A 134 -13.66 25.24 5.10
C ARG A 134 -14.58 25.85 6.16
N GLY A 135 -14.03 26.28 7.31
CA GLY A 135 -14.71 27.11 8.31
C GLY A 135 -14.34 28.58 8.15
#